data_AF-A0A842I3R8-F1
#
_entry.id   AF-A0A842I3R8-F1
#
_cell.length_a   1.000
_cell.length_b   1.000
_cell.length_c   1.000
_cell.angle_alpha   90.00
_cell.angle_beta   90.00
_cell.angle_gamma   90.00
#
_symmetry.space_group_name_H-M   'P 1'
#
loop_
_entity.id
_entity.type
_entity.pdbx_description
1 polymer ?
#
loop_
_entity_poly.entity_id
_entity_poly.type
_entity_poly.pdbx_seq_one_letter_code
_entity_poly.pdbx_strand_id
1 'polypeptide(L)' 'MTGEEFTAWLAHMKLSKIAAADLLGIGRNTVAHYEKKGAPAYIGYACAAIAFGLPKWSGV' A
#
# COMPACT_ATOMS: atom_id res chain seq x y z
N MET A 1 -8.16 5.86 0.77
CA MET A 1 -7.17 6.75 0.12
C MET A 1 -7.49 6.84 -1.36
N THR A 2 -7.28 7.98 -1.99
CA THR A 2 -7.47 8.18 -3.43
C THR A 2 -6.36 7.48 -4.23
N GLY A 3 -6.51 7.38 -5.56
CA GLY A 3 -5.48 6.80 -6.42
C GLY A 3 -4.21 7.65 -6.48
N GLU A 4 -4.36 8.97 -6.41
CA GLU A 4 -3.26 9.93 -6.34
C GLU A 4 -2.46 9.75 -5.04
N GLU A 5 -3.14 9.64 -3.90
CA GLU A 5 -2.51 9.37 -2.60
C GLU A 5 -1.76 8.04 -2.60
N PHE A 6 -2.34 6.98 -3.18
CA PHE A 6 -1.69 5.68 -3.28
C PHE A 6 -0.45 5.73 -4.18
N THR A 7 -0.54 6.44 -5.31
CA THR A 7 0.59 6.63 -6.23
C THR A 7 1.71 7.45 -5.59
N ALA A 8 1.36 8.51 -4.85
CA ALA A 8 2.30 9.31 -4.08
C ALA A 8 3.00 8.47 -2.99
N TRP A 9 2.27 7.58 -2.31
CA TRP A 9 2.86 6.64 -1.36
C TRP A 9 3.85 5.68 -2.02
N LEU A 10 3.52 5.10 -3.19
CA LEU A 10 4.46 4.25 -3.95
C LEU A 10 5.75 5.00 -4.30
N ALA A 11 5.63 6.24 -4.76
CA ALA A 11 6.78 7.08 -5.09
C ALA A 11 7.61 7.44 -3.86
N HIS A 12 6.97 7.81 -2.75
CA HIS A 12 7.63 8.12 -1.48
C HIS A 12 8.43 6.93 -0.95
N MET A 13 7.83 5.74 -0.98
CA MET A 13 8.46 4.49 -0.54
C MET A 13 9.43 3.91 -1.58
N LYS A 14 9.52 4.49 -2.78
CA LYS A 14 10.31 4.01 -3.93
C LYS A 14 9.99 2.55 -4.30
N LEU A 15 8.72 2.17 -4.21
CA LEU A 15 8.26 0.80 -4.48
C LEU A 15 7.84 0.63 -5.93
N SER A 16 8.28 -0.48 -6.54
CA SER A 16 7.66 -0.97 -7.77
C SER A 16 6.29 -1.59 -7.47
N LYS A 17 5.44 -1.77 -8.49
CA LYS A 17 4.14 -2.44 -8.31
C LYS A 17 4.27 -3.86 -7.77
N ILE A 18 5.37 -4.55 -8.11
CA ILE A 18 5.66 -5.90 -7.62
C ILE A 18 6.01 -5.83 -6.13
N ALA A 19 6.96 -4.97 -5.76
CA ALA A 19 7.38 -4.83 -4.37
C ALA A 19 6.23 -4.35 -3.47
N ALA A 20 5.38 -3.44 -3.95
CA ALA A 20 4.19 -3.00 -3.23
C ALA A 20 3.16 -4.13 -3.06
N ALA A 21 2.98 -4.97 -4.09
CA ALA A 21 2.07 -6.12 -4.02
C ALA A 21 2.55 -7.13 -2.97
N ASP A 22 3.85 -7.44 -2.96
CA ASP A 22 4.46 -8.36 -1.99
C ASP A 22 4.36 -7.80 -0.57
N LEU A 23 4.63 -6.50 -0.39
CA LEU A 23 4.62 -5.83 0.91
C LEU A 23 3.22 -5.73 1.51
N LEU A 24 2.20 -5.50 0.67
CA LEU A 24 0.80 -5.40 1.08
C LEU A 24 0.09 -6.78 1.10
N GLY A 25 0.71 -7.83 0.58
CA GLY A 25 0.11 -9.16 0.47
C GLY A 25 -1.09 -9.21 -0.49
N ILE A 26 -1.05 -8.45 -1.58
CA ILE A 26 -2.14 -8.35 -2.57
C ILE A 26 -1.65 -8.69 -3.98
N GLY A 27 -2.56 -8.85 -4.93
CA GLY A 27 -2.22 -9.07 -6.33
C GLY A 27 -1.70 -7.81 -7.04
N ARG A 28 -0.78 -7.97 -8.00
CA ARG A 28 -0.28 -6.86 -8.85
C ARG A 28 -1.39 -6.11 -9.59
N ASN A 29 -2.43 -6.82 -10.04
CA ASN A 29 -3.59 -6.22 -10.68
C ASN A 29 -4.40 -5.34 -9.71
N THR A 30 -4.43 -5.70 -8.42
CA THR A 30 -5.05 -4.90 -7.37
C THR A 30 -4.28 -3.60 -7.13
N VAL A 31 -2.95 -3.64 -7.14
CA VAL A 31 -2.11 -2.42 -7.10
C VAL A 31 -2.45 -1.50 -8.28
N ALA A 32 -2.50 -2.05 -9.49
CA ALA A 32 -2.86 -1.28 -10.69
C ALA A 32 -4.29 -0.72 -10.65
N HIS A 33 -5.21 -1.43 -9.99
CA HIS A 33 -6.57 -0.95 -9.76
C HIS A 33 -6.58 0.23 -8.76
N TYR A 34 -5.82 0.13 -7.66
CA TYR A 34 -5.75 1.16 -6.64
C TYR A 34 -5.09 2.45 -7.12
N GLU A 35 -4.07 2.39 -7.98
CA GLU A 35 -3.51 3.58 -8.63
C GLU A 35 -4.58 4.39 -9.40
N LYS A 36 -5.59 3.70 -9.99
CA LYS A 36 -6.62 4.33 -10.82
C LYS A 36 -7.89 4.72 -10.06
N LYS A 37 -8.30 3.90 -9.08
CA LYS A 37 -9.62 3.99 -8.42
C LYS A 37 -9.53 4.37 -6.95
N GLY A 38 -8.33 4.40 -6.40
CA GLY A 38 -8.11 4.51 -4.96
C GLY A 38 -8.22 3.16 -4.27
N ALA A 39 -7.74 3.13 -3.03
CA ALA A 39 -7.70 1.95 -2.20
C ALA A 39 -8.66 2.08 -1.00
N PRO A 40 -9.27 0.96 -0.55
CA PRO A 40 -10.07 0.92 0.67
C PRO A 40 -9.33 1.50 1.88
N ALA A 41 -10.09 1.96 2.89
CA ALA A 41 -9.52 2.60 4.09
C ALA A 41 -8.48 1.74 4.81
N TYR A 42 -8.68 0.42 4.88
CA TYR A 42 -7.72 -0.49 5.53
C TYR A 42 -6.39 -0.60 4.79
N ILE A 43 -6.35 -0.40 3.47
CA ILE A 43 -5.10 -0.27 2.70
C ILE A 43 -4.42 1.06 3.05
N GLY A 44 -5.21 2.11 3.23
CA GLY A 44 -4.80 3.37 3.86
C GLY A 44 -3.95 3.16 5.11
N TYR A 45 -4.52 2.44 6.08
CA TYR A 45 -3.85 2.14 7.35
C TYR A 45 -2.62 1.26 7.17
N ALA A 46 -2.66 0.25 6.28
CA ALA A 46 -1.51 -0.59 5.99
C ALA A 46 -0.34 0.21 5.39
N CYS A 47 -0.60 1.07 4.39
CA CYS A 47 0.41 1.95 3.80
C CYS A 47 1.03 2.89 4.85
N ALA A 48 0.22 3.46 5.73
CA ALA A 48 0.71 4.28 6.83
C ALA A 48 1.60 3.47 7.79
N ALA A 49 1.12 2.32 8.26
CA ALA A 49 1.89 1.44 9.15
C ALA A 49 3.25 1.07 8.54
N ILE A 50 3.29 0.71 7.27
CA ILE A 50 4.52 0.41 6.52
C ILE A 50 5.45 1.63 6.46
N ALA A 51 4.92 2.82 6.13
CA ALA A 51 5.72 4.04 6.02
C ALA A 51 6.36 4.47 7.35
N PHE A 52 5.66 4.21 8.46
CA PHE A 52 6.15 4.46 9.82
C PHE A 52 6.98 3.29 10.40
N GLY A 53 7.19 2.21 9.65
CA GLY A 53 7.94 1.04 10.11
C GLY A 53 7.26 0.28 11.25
N LEU A 54 5.93 0.37 11.36
CA LEU A 54 5.17 -0.34 12.38
C LEU A 54 5.15 -1.85 12.08
N PRO A 55 5.42 -2.71 13.08
CA PRO A 55 5.40 -4.14 12.88
C PRO A 55 3.97 -4.65 12.67
N LYS A 56 3.86 -5.81 12.01
CA LYS A 56 2.60 -6.56 12.00
C LYS A 56 2.17 -6.88 13.44
N TRP A 57 0.87 -6.80 13.72
CA TRP A 57 0.34 -7.24 15.00
C TRP A 57 0.65 -8.74 15.21
N SER A 58 1.33 -9.06 16.31
CA SER A 58 1.70 -10.43 16.67
C SER A 58 0.85 -11.03 17.80
N GLY A 59 -0.02 -10.24 18.44
CA GLY A 59 -0.92 -10.73 19.48
C GLY A 59 -0.24 -11.25 20.76
N VAL A 60 1.04 -10.96 20.94
CA VAL A 60 1.89 -11.36 22.08
C VAL A 60 2.62 -10.18 22.65
#